data_AF-A0A0N6ZLH2-F1
#
_entry.id   AF-A0A0N6ZLH2-F1
#
_cell.length_a   1.000
_cell.length_b   1.000
_cell.length_c   1.000
_cell.angle_alpha   90.00
_cell.angle_beta   90.00
_cell.angle_gamma   90.00
#
_symmetry.space_group_name_H-M   'P 1'
#
loop_
_entity.id
_entity.type
_entity.pdbx_description
1 polymer ?
#
loop_
_entity_poly.entity_id
_entity_poly.type
_entity_poly.pdbx_seq_one_letter_code
_entity_poly.pdbx_strand_id
1 'polypeptide(L)'
;MNQPTPADFHRITGEALSHGIAGDRMRGVALLQPLVDAGPLSTFALLGGLAEVAAHTALQNQLPGETFGLPVNNVLTGEPASADVLPPPLRFAAQFVTTWANRDRDTARALFETFAFESDRTGSPDLAEAIGLVYDMAVTTGAEVVRQARQERRKA
;
A
#
# COMPACT_ATOMS: atom_id res chain seq x y z
N MET A 1 -22.87 -4.25 10.37
CA MET A 1 -21.60 -4.97 10.17
C MET A 1 -20.78 -4.87 11.44
N ASN A 2 -20.19 -5.97 11.90
CA ASN A 2 -19.26 -5.95 13.03
C ASN A 2 -17.91 -5.42 12.53
N GLN A 3 -17.38 -4.38 13.19
CA GLN A 3 -16.04 -3.87 12.90
C GLN A 3 -14.99 -4.93 13.30
N PRO A 4 -13.94 -5.16 12.48
CA PRO A 4 -12.83 -6.03 12.84
C PRO A 4 -12.16 -5.54 14.12
N THR A 5 -11.80 -6.46 15.01
CA THR A 5 -10.99 -6.09 16.18
C THR A 5 -9.55 -5.74 15.73
N PRO A 6 -8.76 -5.01 16.53
CA PRO A 6 -7.34 -4.80 16.23
C PRO A 6 -6.56 -6.10 16.04
N ALA A 7 -6.92 -7.15 16.80
CA ALA A 7 -6.30 -8.47 16.66
C ALA A 7 -6.66 -9.14 15.32
N ASP A 8 -7.92 -9.05 14.90
CA ASP A 8 -8.35 -9.57 13.59
C ASP A 8 -7.64 -8.82 12.46
N PHE A 9 -7.54 -7.51 12.57
CA PHE A 9 -6.90 -6.66 11.59
C PHE A 9 -5.43 -7.06 11.38
N HIS A 10 -4.64 -7.18 12.46
CA HIS A 10 -3.24 -7.62 12.40
C HIS A 10 -3.10 -9.03 11.84
N ARG A 11 -3.98 -9.95 12.27
CA ARG A 11 -3.95 -11.33 11.79
C ARG A 11 -4.23 -11.39 10.28
N ILE A 12 -5.29 -10.74 9.82
CA ILE A 12 -5.68 -10.73 8.40
C ILE A 12 -4.60 -10.10 7.53
N THR A 13 -4.09 -8.92 7.91
CA THR A 13 -3.04 -8.23 7.14
C THR A 13 -1.72 -9.02 7.15
N GLY A 14 -1.33 -9.60 8.28
CA GLY A 14 -0.14 -10.44 8.38
C GLY A 14 -0.22 -11.73 7.54
N GLU A 15 -1.36 -12.43 7.59
CA GLU A 15 -1.62 -13.60 6.75
C GLU A 15 -1.63 -13.23 5.25
N ALA A 16 -2.31 -12.14 4.90
CA ALA A 16 -2.36 -11.63 3.53
C ALA A 16 -0.96 -11.34 2.97
N LEU A 17 -0.13 -10.60 3.72
CA LEU A 17 1.25 -10.30 3.32
C LEU A 17 2.09 -11.57 3.22
N SER A 18 1.93 -12.52 4.15
CA SER A 18 2.66 -13.79 4.13
C SER A 18 2.38 -14.59 2.86
N HIS A 19 1.10 -14.66 2.43
CA HIS A 19 0.73 -15.28 1.18
C HIS A 19 1.35 -14.58 -0.03
N GLY A 20 1.29 -13.25 -0.09
CA GLY A 20 1.89 -12.48 -1.18
C GLY A 20 3.41 -12.65 -1.28
N ILE A 21 4.11 -12.59 -0.14
CA ILE A 21 5.57 -12.80 -0.06
C ILE A 21 5.95 -14.23 -0.50
N ALA A 22 5.08 -15.22 -0.25
CA ALA A 22 5.26 -16.59 -0.72
C ALA A 22 4.91 -16.78 -2.21
N GLY A 23 4.47 -15.74 -2.92
CA GLY A 23 4.09 -15.76 -4.33
C GLY A 23 2.61 -16.03 -4.60
N ASP A 24 1.79 -16.22 -3.57
CA ASP A 24 0.33 -16.43 -3.70
C ASP A 24 -0.43 -15.09 -3.55
N ARG A 25 -0.21 -14.21 -4.53
CA ARG A 25 -0.79 -12.86 -4.56
C ARG A 25 -2.32 -12.87 -4.48
N MET A 26 -2.97 -13.72 -5.28
CA MET A 26 -4.43 -13.74 -5.39
C MET A 26 -5.10 -14.12 -4.07
N ARG A 27 -4.56 -15.13 -3.38
CA ARG A 27 -5.06 -15.52 -2.06
C ARG A 27 -4.80 -14.42 -1.03
N GLY A 28 -3.63 -13.81 -1.08
CA GLY A 28 -3.28 -12.72 -0.18
C GLY A 28 -4.22 -11.52 -0.29
N VAL A 29 -4.50 -11.04 -1.50
CA VAL A 29 -5.46 -9.94 -1.72
C VAL A 29 -6.87 -10.35 -1.27
N ALA A 30 -7.32 -11.57 -1.58
CA ALA A 30 -8.65 -12.06 -1.19
C ALA A 30 -8.87 -12.06 0.33
N LEU A 31 -7.82 -12.29 1.12
CA LEU A 31 -7.90 -12.24 2.59
C LEU A 31 -8.22 -10.85 3.12
N LEU A 32 -7.98 -9.79 2.36
CA LEU A 32 -8.25 -8.40 2.78
C LEU A 32 -9.73 -8.02 2.67
N GLN A 33 -10.52 -8.76 1.90
CA GLN A 33 -11.93 -8.43 1.62
C GLN A 33 -12.77 -8.15 2.88
N PRO A 34 -12.65 -8.91 3.99
CA PRO A 34 -13.42 -8.62 5.21
C PRO A 34 -13.13 -7.25 5.83
N LEU A 35 -11.93 -6.69 5.63
CA LEU A 35 -11.57 -5.35 6.09
C LEU A 35 -12.14 -4.27 5.17
N VAL A 36 -12.22 -4.55 3.87
CA VAL A 36 -12.88 -3.67 2.90
C VAL A 36 -14.39 -3.63 3.16
N ASP A 37 -15.01 -4.80 3.35
CA ASP A 37 -16.44 -4.94 3.63
C ASP A 37 -16.86 -4.30 4.96
N ALA A 38 -15.93 -4.12 5.90
CA ALA A 38 -16.17 -3.42 7.16
C ALA A 38 -16.34 -1.90 7.00
N GLY A 39 -16.09 -1.36 5.81
CA GLY A 39 -16.42 -0.01 5.41
C GLY A 39 -15.22 0.94 5.32
N PRO A 40 -15.48 2.24 5.06
CA PRO A 40 -14.45 3.21 4.70
C PRO A 40 -13.36 3.38 5.75
N LEU A 41 -13.71 3.39 7.05
CA LEU A 41 -12.73 3.54 8.13
C LEU A 41 -11.76 2.35 8.19
N SER A 42 -12.28 1.12 8.06
CA SER A 42 -11.46 -0.09 8.07
C SER A 42 -10.59 -0.17 6.81
N THR A 43 -11.13 0.24 5.66
CA THR A 43 -10.39 0.34 4.39
C THR A 43 -9.25 1.36 4.47
N PHE A 44 -9.49 2.53 5.05
CA PHE A 44 -8.44 3.54 5.27
C PHE A 44 -7.34 3.02 6.18
N ALA A 45 -7.71 2.37 7.29
CA ALA A 45 -6.74 1.74 8.18
C ALA A 45 -5.92 0.66 7.46
N LEU A 46 -6.56 -0.16 6.60
CA LEU A 46 -5.90 -1.18 5.78
C LEU A 46 -4.86 -0.55 4.86
N LEU A 47 -5.26 0.45 4.07
CA LEU A 47 -4.34 1.19 3.19
C LEU A 47 -3.17 1.78 3.97
N GLY A 48 -3.44 2.35 5.14
CA GLY A 48 -2.40 2.88 6.02
C GLY A 48 -1.40 1.82 6.50
N GLY A 49 -1.89 0.66 6.93
CA GLY A 49 -1.04 -0.47 7.32
C GLY A 49 -0.17 -0.98 6.17
N LEU A 50 -0.75 -1.15 4.99
CA LEU A 50 -0.02 -1.56 3.78
C LEU A 50 1.01 -0.49 3.36
N ALA A 51 0.65 0.79 3.42
CA ALA A 51 1.55 1.88 3.08
C ALA A 51 2.75 1.97 4.04
N GLU A 52 2.56 1.69 5.33
CA GLU A 52 3.66 1.62 6.30
C GLU A 52 4.67 0.49 5.92
N VAL A 53 4.16 -0.67 5.49
CA VAL A 53 5.01 -1.77 5.01
C VAL A 53 5.69 -1.40 3.69
N ALA A 54 4.95 -0.83 2.74
CA ALA A 54 5.47 -0.43 1.44
C ALA A 54 6.63 0.58 1.57
N ALA A 55 6.50 1.55 2.49
CA ALA A 55 7.49 2.58 2.73
C ALA A 55 8.62 2.15 3.70
N HIS A 56 8.57 0.94 4.28
CA HIS A 56 9.42 0.53 5.39
C HIS A 56 10.92 0.77 5.12
N THR A 57 11.47 0.23 4.03
CA THR A 57 12.89 0.36 3.71
C THR A 57 13.30 1.81 3.46
N ALA A 58 12.43 2.61 2.87
CA ALA A 58 12.75 4.01 2.61
C ALA A 58 12.75 4.84 3.89
N LEU A 59 11.78 4.61 4.78
CA LEU A 59 11.71 5.26 6.10
C LEU A 59 12.90 4.92 6.99
N GLN A 60 13.46 3.70 6.89
CA GLN A 60 14.67 3.32 7.64
C GLN A 60 15.94 4.06 7.18
N ASN A 61 15.98 4.51 5.93
CA ASN A 61 17.15 5.12 5.31
C ASN A 61 17.04 6.66 5.16
N GLN A 62 15.91 7.25 5.54
CA GLN A 62 15.63 8.67 5.38
C GLN A 62 16.41 9.51 6.40
N LEU A 63 17.14 10.54 5.92
CA LEU A 63 17.85 11.48 6.78
C LEU A 63 16.91 12.58 7.30
N PRO A 64 17.24 13.24 8.44
CA PRO A 64 16.47 14.37 8.94
C PRO A 64 16.33 15.48 7.88
N GLY A 65 15.09 15.86 7.56
CA GLY A 65 14.77 16.89 6.57
C GLY A 65 14.58 16.39 5.14
N GLU A 66 14.81 15.11 4.87
CA GLU A 66 14.48 14.50 3.57
C GLU A 66 12.99 14.17 3.49
N THR A 67 12.44 14.13 2.27
CA THR A 67 11.09 13.64 1.99
C THR A 67 11.16 12.34 1.20
N PHE A 68 10.22 11.44 1.48
CA PHE A 68 10.06 10.24 0.69
C PHE A 68 9.34 10.59 -0.62
N GLY A 69 9.87 10.09 -1.74
CA GLY A 69 9.27 10.21 -3.06
C GLY A 69 9.30 8.88 -3.80
N LEU A 70 8.26 8.62 -4.59
CA LEU A 70 8.22 7.51 -5.53
C LEU A 70 8.51 8.05 -6.94
N PRO A 71 9.71 7.81 -7.50
CA PRO A 71 10.02 8.27 -8.85
C PRO A 71 9.15 7.53 -9.86
N VAL A 72 8.50 8.28 -10.73
CA VAL A 72 7.73 7.73 -11.87
C VAL A 72 8.58 7.90 -13.11
N ASN A 73 8.90 6.80 -13.78
CA ASN A 73 9.66 6.82 -15.02
C ASN A 73 8.82 6.21 -16.15
N ASN A 74 8.95 6.76 -17.35
CA ASN A 74 8.39 6.15 -18.54
C ASN A 74 9.21 4.92 -18.93
N VAL A 75 8.60 3.74 -18.92
CA VAL A 75 9.29 2.47 -19.21
C VAL A 75 9.79 2.34 -20.66
N LEU A 76 9.20 3.09 -21.59
CA LEU A 76 9.60 3.07 -23.00
C LEU A 76 10.77 4.00 -23.29
N THR A 77 10.82 5.17 -22.63
CA THR A 77 11.84 6.19 -22.89
C THR A 77 12.93 6.25 -21.82
N GLY A 78 12.69 5.70 -20.63
CA GLY A 78 13.57 5.80 -19.46
C GLY A 78 13.54 7.17 -18.77
N GLU A 79 12.80 8.14 -19.32
CA GLU A 79 12.75 9.51 -18.81
C GLU A 79 11.82 9.66 -17.60
N PRO A 80 12.09 10.64 -16.70
CA PRO A 80 11.16 10.99 -15.64
C PRO A 80 9.77 11.36 -16.19
N ALA A 81 8.73 10.93 -15.50
CA ALA A 81 7.34 11.23 -15.80
C ALA A 81 6.64 11.84 -14.58
N SER A 82 5.49 12.49 -14.80
CA SER A 82 4.64 12.98 -13.71
C SER A 82 3.72 11.86 -13.19
N ALA A 83 3.39 11.88 -11.91
CA ALA A 83 2.30 11.06 -11.37
C ALA A 83 0.94 11.36 -12.07
N ASP A 84 0.77 12.56 -12.64
CA ASP A 84 -0.47 12.97 -13.32
C ASP A 84 -0.74 12.24 -14.63
N VAL A 85 0.26 11.54 -15.18
CA VAL A 85 0.07 10.70 -16.37
C VAL A 85 -0.25 9.25 -16.02
N LEU A 86 -0.21 8.89 -14.72
CA LEU A 86 -0.56 7.55 -14.26
C LEU A 86 -2.09 7.34 -14.34
N PRO A 87 -2.55 6.10 -14.63
CA PRO A 87 -3.95 5.72 -14.46
C PRO A 87 -4.45 6.02 -13.04
N PRO A 88 -5.75 6.32 -12.84
CA PRO A 88 -6.26 6.78 -11.55
C PRO A 88 -5.92 5.88 -10.35
N PRO A 89 -6.08 4.54 -10.41
CA PRO A 89 -5.72 3.66 -9.29
C PRO A 89 -4.25 3.71 -8.91
N LEU A 90 -3.36 3.76 -9.92
CA LEU A 90 -1.92 3.81 -9.72
C LEU A 90 -1.45 5.18 -9.21
N ARG A 91 -2.06 6.26 -9.72
CA ARG A 91 -1.84 7.62 -9.22
C ARG A 91 -2.21 7.71 -7.75
N PHE A 92 -3.40 7.24 -7.39
CA PHE A 92 -3.86 7.21 -6.01
C PHE A 92 -2.90 6.40 -5.13
N ALA A 93 -2.54 5.17 -5.52
CA ALA A 93 -1.65 4.32 -4.74
C ALA A 93 -0.29 5.00 -4.48
N ALA A 94 0.32 5.59 -5.51
CA ALA A 94 1.58 6.31 -5.37
C ALA A 94 1.45 7.53 -4.44
N GLN A 95 0.44 8.39 -4.64
CA GLN A 95 0.23 9.58 -3.83
C GLN A 95 -0.10 9.23 -2.37
N PHE A 96 -0.95 8.22 -2.15
CA PHE A 96 -1.32 7.76 -0.83
C PHE A 96 -0.11 7.23 -0.06
N VAL A 97 0.69 6.33 -0.66
CA VAL A 97 1.90 5.80 -0.01
C VAL A 97 2.90 6.91 0.27
N THR A 98 3.11 7.84 -0.66
CA THR A 98 4.03 8.96 -0.48
C THR A 98 3.59 9.90 0.65
N THR A 99 2.32 10.29 0.69
CA THR A 99 1.78 11.14 1.77
C THR A 99 1.82 10.42 3.11
N TRP A 100 1.49 9.13 3.14
CA TRP A 100 1.56 8.29 4.33
C TRP A 100 2.99 8.19 4.89
N ALA A 101 3.98 7.96 4.03
CA ALA A 101 5.39 7.89 4.41
C ALA A 101 5.89 9.22 4.99
N ASN A 102 5.48 10.34 4.39
CA ASN A 102 5.83 11.69 4.87
C ASN A 102 5.02 12.14 6.10
N ARG A 103 4.26 11.23 6.73
CA ARG A 103 3.44 11.47 7.93
C ARG A 103 2.33 12.51 7.74
N ASP A 104 1.99 12.84 6.50
CA ASP A 104 0.88 13.72 6.15
C ASP A 104 -0.44 12.93 6.15
N ARG A 105 -0.93 12.63 7.36
CA ARG A 105 -2.16 11.85 7.57
C ARG A 105 -3.41 12.59 7.10
N ASP A 106 -3.40 13.92 7.13
CA ASP A 106 -4.54 14.73 6.71
C ASP A 106 -4.70 14.67 5.19
N THR A 107 -3.61 14.81 4.45
CA THR A 107 -3.63 14.66 2.98
C THR A 107 -3.94 13.23 2.57
N ALA A 108 -3.37 12.22 3.24
CA ALA A 108 -3.69 10.81 2.97
C ALA A 108 -5.18 10.52 3.16
N ARG A 109 -5.80 11.08 4.22
CA ARG A 109 -7.25 10.98 4.45
C ARG A 109 -8.06 11.68 3.37
N ALA A 110 -7.71 12.92 3.01
CA ALA A 110 -8.42 13.66 1.96
C ALA A 110 -8.35 12.96 0.60
N LEU A 111 -7.18 12.39 0.25
CA LEU A 111 -7.00 11.56 -0.95
C LEU A 111 -7.93 10.35 -0.93
N PHE A 112 -7.95 9.61 0.19
CA PHE A 112 -8.81 8.43 0.35
C PHE A 112 -10.29 8.78 0.23
N GLU A 113 -10.76 9.79 0.96
CA GLU A 113 -12.18 10.18 0.96
C GLU A 113 -12.64 10.60 -0.44
N THR A 114 -11.83 11.40 -1.15
CA THR A 114 -12.13 11.84 -2.51
C THR A 114 -12.19 10.66 -3.49
N PHE A 115 -11.20 9.77 -3.41
CA PHE A 115 -11.09 8.64 -4.33
C PHE A 115 -12.16 7.56 -4.09
N ALA A 116 -12.44 7.26 -2.82
CA ALA A 116 -13.49 6.32 -2.42
C ALA A 116 -14.87 6.85 -2.80
N PHE A 117 -15.16 8.13 -2.54
CA PHE A 117 -16.43 8.75 -2.92
C PHE A 117 -16.65 8.69 -4.43
N GLU A 118 -15.62 9.01 -5.23
CA GLU A 118 -15.74 8.97 -6.69
C GLU A 118 -15.92 7.55 -7.22
N SER A 119 -15.20 6.58 -6.65
CA SER A 119 -15.35 5.15 -7.00
C SER A 119 -16.77 4.65 -6.71
N ASP A 120 -17.29 4.96 -5.52
CA ASP A 120 -18.66 4.59 -5.12
C ASP A 120 -19.71 5.26 -6.01
N ARG A 121 -19.54 6.57 -6.29
CA ARG A 121 -20.46 7.36 -7.12
C ARG A 121 -20.55 6.83 -8.55
N THR A 122 -19.44 6.32 -9.08
CA THR A 122 -19.35 5.83 -10.47
C THR A 122 -19.52 4.32 -10.59
N GLY A 123 -19.52 3.58 -9.47
CA GLY A 123 -19.48 2.11 -9.46
C GLY A 123 -18.17 1.55 -10.03
N SER A 124 -17.09 2.35 -10.01
CA SER A 124 -15.80 1.99 -10.60
C SER A 124 -15.06 0.96 -9.72
N PRO A 125 -14.35 -0.02 -10.30
CA PRO A 125 -13.47 -0.93 -9.57
C PRO A 125 -12.16 -0.26 -9.09
N ASP A 126 -11.97 1.03 -9.38
CA ASP A 126 -10.70 1.75 -9.16
C ASP A 126 -10.18 1.68 -7.72
N LEU A 127 -11.05 1.75 -6.70
CA LEU A 127 -10.65 1.60 -5.30
C LEU A 127 -10.11 0.20 -5.00
N ALA A 128 -10.74 -0.85 -5.52
CA ALA A 128 -10.27 -2.22 -5.36
C ALA A 128 -8.92 -2.44 -6.05
N GLU A 129 -8.75 -1.87 -7.26
CA GLU A 129 -7.48 -1.90 -7.98
C GLU A 129 -6.37 -1.17 -7.21
N ALA A 130 -6.67 0.02 -6.68
CA ALA A 130 -5.76 0.78 -5.84
C ALA A 130 -5.30 0.02 -4.58
N ILE A 131 -6.22 -0.64 -3.87
CA ILE A 131 -5.89 -1.49 -2.73
C ILE A 131 -4.92 -2.62 -3.15
N GLY A 132 -5.19 -3.25 -4.30
CA GLY A 132 -4.29 -4.27 -4.86
C GLY A 132 -2.90 -3.74 -5.18
N LEU A 133 -2.79 -2.53 -5.73
CA LEU A 133 -1.51 -1.89 -6.04
C LEU A 133 -0.70 -1.56 -4.78
N VAL A 134 -1.35 -0.99 -3.75
CA VAL A 134 -0.67 -0.71 -2.47
C VAL A 134 -0.25 -2.02 -1.78
N TYR A 135 -1.07 -3.07 -1.88
CA TYR A 135 -0.70 -4.41 -1.41
C TYR A 135 0.53 -4.97 -2.14
N ASP A 136 0.61 -4.82 -3.47
CA ASP A 136 1.76 -5.29 -4.25
C ASP A 136 3.05 -4.55 -3.87
N MET A 137 2.98 -3.25 -3.61
CA MET A 137 4.11 -2.49 -3.07
C MET A 137 4.55 -3.03 -1.71
N ALA A 138 3.60 -3.27 -0.80
CA ALA A 138 3.87 -3.83 0.52
C ALA A 138 4.50 -5.23 0.45
N VAL A 139 3.99 -6.11 -0.42
CA VAL A 139 4.54 -7.46 -0.65
C VAL A 139 5.95 -7.38 -1.21
N THR A 140 6.20 -6.49 -2.17
CA THR A 140 7.52 -6.32 -2.78
C THR A 140 8.55 -5.89 -1.73
N THR A 141 8.23 -4.87 -0.92
CA THR A 141 9.09 -4.43 0.18
C THR A 141 9.26 -5.52 1.24
N GLY A 142 8.19 -6.21 1.62
CA GLY A 142 8.25 -7.31 2.60
C GLY A 142 9.11 -8.48 2.15
N ALA A 143 9.03 -8.86 0.87
CA ALA A 143 9.86 -9.91 0.29
C ALA A 143 11.35 -9.52 0.30
N GLU A 144 11.66 -8.25 0.04
CA GLU A 144 13.02 -7.71 0.14
C GLU A 144 13.57 -7.84 1.57
N VAL A 145 12.81 -7.39 2.57
CA VAL A 145 13.19 -7.47 3.99
C VAL A 145 13.43 -8.92 4.42
N VAL A 146 12.55 -9.85 4.05
CA VAL A 146 12.72 -11.28 4.35
C VAL A 146 13.98 -11.84 3.67
N ARG A 147 14.27 -11.41 2.44
CA ARG A 147 15.47 -11.84 1.70
C ARG A 147 16.74 -11.35 2.39
N GLN A 148 16.78 -10.08 2.80
CA GLN A 148 17.92 -9.48 3.52
C GLN A 148 18.16 -10.20 4.86
N ALA A 149 17.12 -10.38 5.67
CA ALA A 149 17.24 -11.09 6.95
C ALA A 149 17.76 -12.54 6.80
N ARG A 150 17.35 -13.23 5.72
CA ARG A 150 17.87 -14.58 5.40
C ARG A 150 19.35 -14.56 5.01
N GLN A 151 19.80 -13.51 4.30
CA GLN A 151 21.21 -13.37 3.93
C GLN A 151 22.08 -13.07 5.14
N GLU A 152 21.64 -12.20 6.06
CA GLU A 152 22.36 -11.88 7.29
C GLU A 152 22.53 -13.10 8.21
N ARG A 153 21.47 -13.90 8.39
CA ARG A 153 21.52 -15.15 9.18
C ARG A 153 22.45 -16.22 8.61
N ARG A 154 22.79 -16.15 7.32
CA ARG A 154 23.75 -17.07 6.68
C ARG A 154 25.20 -16.60 6.82
N LYS A 155 25.40 -15.32 7.15
CA LYS A 155 26.73 -14.71 7.36
C LYS A 155 27.17 -14.74 8.83
N ALA A 156 26.22 -14.86 9.76
CA ALA A 156 26.43 -15.08 11.19
C ALA A 156 26.69 -16.56 11.50
#